data_AF-A0AA42MSG8-F1
#
_entry.id   AF-A0AA42MSG8-F1
#
_cell.length_a   1.000
_cell.length_b   1.000
_cell.length_c   1.000
_cell.angle_alpha   90.00
_cell.angle_beta   90.00
_cell.angle_gamma   90.00
#
_symmetry.space_group_name_H-M   'P 1'
#
loop_
_entity.id
_entity.type
_entity.pdbx_description
1 polymer ?
#
loop_
_entity_poly.entity_id
_entity_poly.type
_entity_poly.pdbx_seq_one_letter_code
_entity_poly.pdbx_strand_id
1 'polypeptide(L)'
;MKNDKLILCLFGSLILSACVSNPLSGSDDDGISAIKMASHAKCMDEIETNPTWIMGSKLLSEDQKQKKKREVCNCVGDNSPKVLSKEQLALAAIDPKAKATYGALAATKTTATCASEMLN
;
A
#
# COMPACT_ATOMS: atom_id res chain seq x y z
N MET A 1 -38.28 -23.49 -28.79
CA MET A 1 -37.14 -24.37 -29.15
C MET A 1 -36.39 -23.75 -30.31
N LYS A 2 -35.07 -23.69 -30.15
CA LYS A 2 -34.00 -23.37 -31.12
C LYS A 2 -33.52 -21.92 -31.18
N ASN A 3 -32.32 -21.80 -30.61
CA ASN A 3 -31.47 -20.66 -30.41
C ASN A 3 -30.49 -20.53 -31.60
N ASP A 4 -29.78 -19.40 -31.58
CA ASP A 4 -28.44 -19.18 -32.13
C ASP A 4 -28.30 -19.00 -33.65
N LYS A 5 -27.96 -17.76 -34.05
CA LYS A 5 -26.62 -17.39 -34.55
C LYS A 5 -26.67 -16.04 -35.24
N LEU A 6 -26.09 -15.01 -34.61
CA LEU A 6 -25.29 -14.04 -35.35
C LEU A 6 -24.32 -13.34 -34.41
N ILE A 7 -23.11 -13.90 -34.43
CA ILE A 7 -21.86 -13.32 -33.95
C ILE A 7 -21.66 -11.99 -34.68
N LEU A 8 -21.57 -10.89 -33.93
CA LEU A 8 -20.90 -9.68 -34.40
C LEU A 8 -20.03 -9.14 -33.27
N CYS A 9 -18.75 -9.50 -33.35
CA CYS A 9 -17.69 -8.96 -32.53
C CYS A 9 -17.60 -7.44 -32.73
N LEU A 10 -18.04 -6.69 -31.73
CA LEU A 10 -17.73 -5.26 -31.56
C LEU A 10 -17.01 -5.08 -30.22
N PHE A 11 -15.90 -5.80 -30.06
CA PHE A 11 -14.88 -5.45 -29.06
C PHE A 11 -13.86 -4.57 -29.74
N GLY A 12 -14.12 -3.26 -29.74
CA GLY A 12 -13.26 -2.29 -30.40
C GLY A 12 -13.50 -0.90 -29.84
N SER A 13 -12.98 -0.65 -28.63
CA SER A 13 -12.38 0.61 -28.19
C SER A 13 -11.99 0.50 -26.72
N LEU A 14 -10.84 -0.14 -26.45
CA LEU A 14 -10.13 0.11 -25.22
C LEU A 14 -9.47 1.50 -25.39
N ILE A 15 -10.19 2.54 -25.03
CA ILE A 15 -9.62 3.88 -24.91
C ILE A 15 -8.61 3.84 -23.76
N LEU A 16 -7.33 3.76 -24.13
CA LEU A 16 -6.21 3.93 -23.21
C LEU A 16 -6.25 5.39 -22.76
N SER A 17 -6.78 5.65 -21.57
CA SER A 17 -6.65 6.95 -20.93
C SER A 17 -5.16 7.14 -20.61
N ALA A 18 -4.46 7.92 -21.43
CA ALA A 18 -3.10 8.33 -21.15
C ALA A 18 -3.11 9.18 -19.87
N CYS A 19 -2.41 8.73 -18.82
CA CYS A 19 -2.12 9.59 -17.70
C CYS A 19 -1.22 10.74 -18.20
N VAL A 20 -1.72 11.98 -18.04
CA VAL A 20 -0.90 13.19 -18.14
C VAL A 20 0.28 13.02 -17.18
N SER A 21 1.47 12.85 -17.75
CA SER A 21 2.72 12.92 -17.02
C SER A 21 3.07 14.39 -16.88
N ASN A 22 2.82 14.99 -15.72
CA ASN A 22 3.36 16.31 -15.41
C ASN A 22 4.88 16.15 -15.15
N PRO A 23 5.75 16.83 -15.91
CA PRO A 23 7.18 16.64 -15.76
C PRO A 23 7.71 17.41 -14.54
N LEU A 24 8.29 16.66 -13.60
CA LEU A 24 9.50 17.00 -12.84
C LEU A 24 9.48 18.05 -11.71
N SER A 25 8.35 18.59 -11.29
CA SER A 25 8.31 19.45 -10.08
C SER A 25 7.72 18.80 -8.80
N GLY A 26 7.32 17.51 -8.85
CA GLY A 26 6.57 16.84 -7.76
C GLY A 26 7.03 15.42 -7.36
N SER A 27 8.18 14.94 -7.87
CA SER A 27 8.59 13.53 -7.73
C SER A 27 8.80 13.06 -6.29
N ASP A 28 9.21 13.95 -5.38
CA ASP A 28 9.40 13.60 -3.96
C ASP A 28 8.05 13.41 -3.24
N ASP A 29 7.10 14.33 -3.45
CA ASP A 29 5.76 14.26 -2.82
C ASP A 29 4.94 13.09 -3.37
N ASP A 30 5.07 12.81 -4.68
CA ASP A 30 4.45 11.65 -5.32
C ASP A 30 5.04 10.34 -4.80
N GLY A 31 6.36 10.27 -4.64
CA GLY A 31 7.06 9.13 -4.05
C GLY A 31 6.67 8.89 -2.60
N ILE A 32 6.60 9.95 -1.79
CA ILE A 32 6.15 9.90 -0.38
C ILE A 32 4.73 9.36 -0.29
N SER A 33 3.79 9.93 -1.07
CA SER A 33 2.40 9.49 -1.09
C SER A 33 2.27 8.03 -1.57
N ALA A 34 3.01 7.67 -2.63
CA ALA A 34 3.04 6.32 -3.16
C ALA A 34 3.52 5.30 -2.14
N ILE A 35 4.61 5.59 -1.42
CA ILE A 35 5.15 4.71 -0.38
C ILE A 35 4.23 4.65 0.83
N LYS A 36 3.66 5.78 1.27
CA LYS A 36 2.68 5.79 2.38
C LYS A 36 1.53 4.84 2.11
N MET A 37 0.91 4.94 0.92
CA MET A 37 -0.21 4.08 0.53
C MET A 37 0.23 2.62 0.38
N ALA A 38 1.34 2.36 -0.32
CA ALA A 38 1.81 1.00 -0.56
C ALA A 38 2.17 0.27 0.75
N SER A 39 2.81 0.98 1.68
CA SER A 39 3.22 0.40 2.96
C SER A 39 2.04 0.18 3.90
N HIS A 40 1.07 1.11 3.90
CA HIS A 40 -0.20 0.90 4.61
C HIS A 40 -0.91 -0.36 4.12
N ALA A 41 -1.09 -0.50 2.80
CA ALA A 41 -1.76 -1.65 2.21
C ALA A 41 -1.04 -2.95 2.56
N LYS A 42 0.29 -2.98 2.41
CA LYS A 42 1.13 -4.11 2.80
C LYS A 42 0.96 -4.49 4.27
N CYS A 43 0.94 -3.50 5.16
CA CYS A 43 0.66 -3.72 6.57
C CYS A 43 -0.73 -4.35 6.77
N MET A 44 -1.77 -3.82 6.14
CA MET A 44 -3.13 -4.36 6.29
C MET A 44 -3.22 -5.84 5.88
N ASP A 45 -2.51 -6.21 4.81
CA ASP A 45 -2.47 -7.57 4.29
C ASP A 45 -1.70 -8.52 5.22
N GLU A 46 -0.60 -8.07 5.83
CA GLU A 46 0.37 -8.96 6.47
C GLU A 46 0.50 -8.82 7.99
N ILE A 47 -0.09 -7.80 8.62
CA ILE A 47 0.06 -7.52 10.06
C ILE A 47 -0.33 -8.71 10.95
N GLU A 48 -1.28 -9.55 10.52
CA GLU A 48 -1.68 -10.75 11.26
C GLU A 48 -0.57 -11.80 11.36
N THR A 49 0.49 -11.68 10.55
CA THR A 49 1.69 -12.53 10.62
C THR A 49 2.81 -11.89 11.45
N ASN A 50 2.67 -10.62 11.84
CA ASN A 50 3.69 -9.91 12.61
C ASN A 50 3.70 -10.37 14.08
N PRO A 51 4.83 -10.85 14.63
CA PRO A 51 4.88 -11.35 16.01
C PRO A 51 4.52 -10.31 17.08
N THR A 52 4.91 -9.04 16.89
CA THR A 52 4.58 -7.96 17.82
C THR A 52 3.07 -7.71 17.86
N TRP A 53 2.42 -7.67 16.70
CA TRP A 53 0.96 -7.59 16.61
C TRP A 53 0.29 -8.80 17.26
N ILE A 54 0.71 -10.02 16.92
CA ILE A 54 0.13 -11.25 17.47
C ILE A 54 0.18 -11.26 19.00
N MET A 55 1.28 -10.79 19.60
CA MET A 55 1.41 -10.73 21.06
C MET A 55 0.61 -9.58 21.67
N GLY A 56 0.71 -8.38 21.11
CA GLY A 56 0.03 -7.20 21.66
C GLY A 56 -1.48 -7.19 21.44
N SER A 57 -2.00 -7.90 20.43
CA SER A 57 -3.43 -7.94 20.12
C SER A 57 -4.21 -9.05 20.84
N LYS A 58 -3.55 -9.94 21.61
CA LYS A 58 -4.19 -11.14 22.22
C LYS A 58 -5.37 -10.83 23.13
N LEU A 59 -5.33 -9.71 23.84
CA LEU A 59 -6.35 -9.33 24.82
C LEU A 59 -7.46 -8.45 24.22
N LEU A 60 -7.34 -8.10 22.94
CA LEU A 60 -8.33 -7.28 22.24
C LEU A 60 -9.49 -8.16 21.75
N SER A 61 -10.70 -7.62 21.84
CA SER A 61 -11.85 -8.17 21.09
C SER A 61 -11.63 -8.02 19.59
N GLU A 62 -12.39 -8.76 18.77
CA GLU A 62 -12.27 -8.65 17.30
C GLU A 62 -12.53 -7.21 16.79
N ASP A 63 -13.51 -6.51 17.35
CA ASP A 63 -13.77 -5.10 17.00
C ASP A 63 -12.60 -4.19 17.35
N GLN A 64 -12.00 -4.41 18.53
CA GLN A 64 -10.81 -3.69 18.96
C GLN A 64 -9.61 -4.00 18.08
N LYS A 65 -9.42 -5.27 17.67
CA LYS A 65 -8.37 -5.68 16.72
C LYS A 65 -8.55 -4.95 15.39
N GLN A 66 -9.74 -4.91 14.81
CA GLN A 66 -9.96 -4.23 13.53
C GLN A 66 -9.67 -2.73 13.63
N LYS A 67 -10.05 -2.08 14.74
CA LYS A 67 -9.71 -0.67 14.99
C LYS A 67 -8.20 -0.47 15.14
N LYS A 68 -7.55 -1.25 16.00
CA LYS A 68 -6.11 -1.15 16.26
C LYS A 68 -5.26 -1.50 15.04
N LYS A 69 -5.70 -2.45 14.23
CA LYS A 69 -5.05 -2.82 12.96
C LYS A 69 -4.95 -1.61 12.03
N ARG A 70 -6.06 -0.88 11.86
CA ARG A 70 -6.06 0.36 11.06
C ARG A 70 -5.16 1.43 11.66
N GLU A 71 -5.16 1.61 12.99
CA GLU A 71 -4.27 2.57 13.67
C GLU A 71 -2.79 2.23 13.43
N VAL A 72 -2.41 0.96 13.61
CA VAL A 72 -1.04 0.47 13.36
C VAL A 72 -0.66 0.69 11.90
N CYS A 73 -1.51 0.31 10.95
CA CYS A 73 -1.17 0.44 9.53
C CYS A 73 -1.21 1.89 9.01
N ASN A 74 -1.98 2.77 9.65
CA ASN A 74 -1.86 4.22 9.45
C ASN A 74 -0.50 4.73 9.91
N CYS A 75 -0.06 4.36 11.12
CA CYS A 75 1.28 4.69 11.61
C CYS A 75 2.39 4.17 10.66
N VAL A 76 2.25 2.94 10.15
CA VAL A 76 3.18 2.37 9.17
C VAL A 76 3.22 3.23 7.91
N GLY A 77 2.06 3.58 7.35
CA GLY A 77 1.99 4.46 6.18
C GLY A 77 2.68 5.81 6.42
N ASP A 78 2.43 6.44 7.57
CA ASP A 78 3.00 7.75 7.91
C ASP A 78 4.52 7.74 8.15
N ASN A 79 5.06 6.63 8.66
CA ASN A 79 6.49 6.52 8.97
C ASN A 79 7.30 5.85 7.85
N SER A 80 6.67 5.14 6.94
CA SER A 80 7.35 4.41 5.86
C SER A 80 8.19 5.29 4.91
N PRO A 81 7.73 6.47 4.46
CA PRO A 81 8.57 7.33 3.63
C PRO A 81 9.84 7.82 4.34
N LYS A 82 9.81 7.94 5.68
CA LYS A 82 10.92 8.48 6.49
C LYS A 82 12.12 7.54 6.60
N VAL A 83 11.95 6.25 6.27
CA VAL A 83 13.00 5.22 6.36
C VAL A 83 13.65 4.90 5.01
N LEU A 84 13.35 5.69 3.98
CA LEU A 84 13.87 5.57 2.62
C LEU A 84 14.72 6.78 2.24
N SER A 85 15.64 6.58 1.29
CA SER A 85 16.40 7.69 0.69
C SER A 85 15.54 8.45 -0.33
N LYS A 86 15.99 9.66 -0.70
CA LYS A 86 15.32 10.45 -1.76
C LYS A 86 15.30 9.73 -3.09
N GLU A 87 16.37 9.03 -3.44
CA GLU A 87 16.48 8.25 -4.69
C GLU A 87 15.48 7.09 -4.72
N GLN A 88 15.26 6.43 -3.57
CA GLN A 88 14.26 5.36 -3.45
C GLN A 88 12.84 5.91 -3.61
N LEU A 89 12.55 7.08 -3.01
CA LEU A 89 11.26 7.77 -3.14
C LEU A 89 11.01 8.22 -4.58
N ALA A 90 11.99 8.86 -5.21
CA ALA A 90 11.91 9.30 -6.60
C ALA A 90 11.70 8.11 -7.56
N LEU A 91 12.41 7.00 -7.35
CA LEU A 91 12.22 5.80 -8.17
C LEU A 91 10.84 5.19 -7.95
N ALA A 92 10.35 5.16 -6.70
CA ALA A 92 8.99 4.70 -6.40
C ALA A 92 7.89 5.57 -7.03
N ALA A 93 8.16 6.84 -7.31
CA ALA A 93 7.20 7.73 -7.97
C ALA A 93 6.96 7.36 -9.44
N ILE A 94 7.96 6.78 -10.12
CA ILE A 94 7.93 6.53 -11.57
C ILE A 94 7.94 5.05 -11.95
N ASP A 95 8.34 4.16 -11.05
CA ASP A 95 8.40 2.71 -11.30
C ASP A 95 7.45 1.95 -10.33
N PRO A 96 6.37 1.33 -10.85
CA PRO A 96 5.45 0.53 -10.04
C PRO A 96 6.11 -0.64 -9.30
N LYS A 97 7.15 -1.26 -9.87
CA LYS A 97 7.90 -2.35 -9.23
C LYS A 97 8.74 -1.81 -8.09
N ALA A 98 9.38 -0.66 -8.27
CA ALA A 98 10.11 0.02 -7.20
C ALA A 98 9.15 0.45 -6.08
N LYS A 99 7.99 1.02 -6.40
CA LYS A 99 6.93 1.34 -5.42
C LYS A 99 6.54 0.13 -4.58
N ALA A 100 6.25 -1.01 -5.21
CA ALA A 100 5.89 -2.23 -4.49
C ALA A 100 7.04 -2.73 -3.60
N THR A 101 8.26 -2.74 -4.13
CA THR A 101 9.46 -3.20 -3.41
C THR A 101 9.77 -2.33 -2.20
N TYR A 102 9.84 -1.01 -2.40
CA TYR A 102 10.17 -0.07 -1.33
C TYR A 102 9.03 0.12 -0.34
N GLY A 103 7.77 0.03 -0.78
CA GLY A 103 6.61 -0.01 0.12
C GLY A 103 6.66 -1.23 1.05
N ALA A 104 7.01 -2.41 0.52
CA ALA A 104 7.18 -3.62 1.33
C ALA A 104 8.37 -3.52 2.31
N LEU A 105 9.50 -2.99 1.84
CA LEU A 105 10.68 -2.75 2.67
C LEU A 105 10.36 -1.77 3.81
N ALA A 106 9.71 -0.65 3.51
CA ALA A 106 9.40 0.38 4.48
C ALA A 106 8.33 -0.08 5.48
N ALA A 107 7.30 -0.83 5.03
CA ALA A 107 6.36 -1.49 5.92
C ALA A 107 7.10 -2.41 6.91
N THR A 108 7.94 -3.31 6.40
CA THR A 108 8.72 -4.24 7.25
C THR A 108 9.54 -3.50 8.32
N LYS A 109 10.21 -2.40 7.95
CA LYS A 109 11.02 -1.60 8.87
C LYS A 109 10.22 -0.88 9.96
N THR A 110 8.95 -0.57 9.71
CA THR A 110 8.13 0.30 10.58
C THR A 110 7.07 -0.45 11.36
N THR A 111 6.62 -1.62 10.89
CA THR A 111 5.50 -2.37 11.48
C THR A 111 5.70 -2.70 12.96
N ALA A 112 6.87 -3.21 13.36
CA ALA A 112 7.08 -3.61 14.75
C ALA A 112 7.01 -2.41 15.72
N THR A 113 7.61 -1.28 15.34
CA THR A 113 7.57 -0.04 16.12
C THR A 113 6.15 0.49 16.21
N CYS A 114 5.44 0.63 15.09
CA CYS A 114 4.06 1.11 15.07
C CYS A 114 3.09 0.18 15.80
N ALA A 115 3.29 -1.14 15.72
CA ALA A 115 2.52 -2.12 16.48
C ALA A 115 2.72 -1.89 17.98
N SER A 116 3.96 -1.69 18.42
CA SER A 116 4.26 -1.42 19.83
C SER A 116 3.63 -0.11 20.30
N GLU A 117 3.83 0.99 19.56
CA GLU A 117 3.31 2.32 19.93
C GLU A 117 1.78 2.36 20.02
N MET A 118 1.07 1.68 19.11
CA MET A 118 -0.40 1.75 19.06
C MET A 118 -1.10 0.70 19.91
N LEU A 119 -0.42 -0.37 20.33
CA LEU A 119 -0.98 -1.43 21.19
C LEU A 119 -0.69 -1.23 22.68
N ASN A 120 0.26 -0.35 23.00
CA ASN A 120 0.53 0.09 24.38
C ASN A 120 -0.59 0.99 24.93
#